data_AF-A0A7W1CB40-F1
#
_entry.id   AF-A0A7W1CB40-F1
#
_cell.length_a   1.000
_cell.length_b   1.000
_cell.length_c   1.000
_cell.angle_alpha   90.00
_cell.angle_beta   90.00
_cell.angle_gamma   90.00
#
_symmetry.space_group_name_H-M   'P 1'
#
loop_
_entity.id
_entity.type
_entity.pdbx_description
1 polymer ?
#
loop_
_entity_poly.entity_id
_entity_poly.type
_entity_poly.pdbx_seq_one_letter_code
_entity_poly.pdbx_strand_id
1 'polypeptide(L)'
;MGTNKVPSIKFLQPLAIRLTHWLNAVLLLGMIASGIQIFGAYPAFAERGAMFCCYPFDGFRFPEAVRLGGWLAGGLQWHFFLMWFFVLNAFLYVVYLFASGEWR
;
A
#
# COMPACT_ATOMS: atom_id res chain seq x y z
N MET A 1 50.23 23.21 8.92
CA MET A 1 48.78 23.10 9.26
C MET A 1 48.08 22.38 8.11
N GLY A 2 48.01 21.05 8.15
CA GLY A 2 47.33 20.26 7.11
C GLY A 2 45.84 20.21 7.38
N THR A 3 45.01 20.79 6.50
CA THR A 3 43.56 20.67 6.61
C THR A 3 43.16 19.25 6.20
N ASN A 4 42.94 18.38 7.18
CA ASN A 4 42.31 17.08 6.95
C ASN A 4 40.89 17.34 6.43
N LYS A 5 40.68 17.20 5.12
CA LYS A 5 39.34 17.21 4.55
C LYS A 5 38.67 15.89 4.95
N VAL A 6 37.83 15.94 5.98
CA VAL A 6 36.92 14.83 6.29
C VAL A 6 36.04 14.62 5.05
N PRO A 7 36.00 13.42 4.45
CA PRO A 7 35.13 13.18 3.31
C PRO A 7 33.68 13.40 3.74
N SER A 8 32.99 14.35 3.11
CA SER A 8 31.56 14.54 3.34
C SER A 8 30.85 13.29 2.80
N ILE A 9 30.37 12.42 3.68
CA ILE A 9 29.50 11.31 3.29
C ILE A 9 28.25 11.94 2.70
N LYS A 10 28.17 11.98 1.37
CA LYS A 10 26.97 12.39 0.65
C LYS A 10 25.94 11.28 0.83
N PHE A 11 25.12 11.37 1.88
CA PHE A 11 23.87 10.62 1.99
C PHE A 11 22.85 11.14 0.97
N LEU A 12 23.21 11.20 -0.31
CA LEU A 12 22.25 11.42 -1.38
C LEU A 12 21.57 10.09 -1.63
N GLN A 13 20.64 9.70 -0.75
CA GLN A 13 19.59 8.77 -1.16
C GLN A 13 18.95 9.41 -2.39
N PRO A 14 19.00 8.77 -3.57
CA PRO A 14 18.49 9.36 -4.80
C PRO A 14 17.06 9.83 -4.57
N LEU A 15 16.74 11.06 -4.99
CA LEU A 15 15.38 11.61 -4.90
C LEU A 15 14.36 10.64 -5.50
N ALA A 16 14.74 9.93 -6.57
CA ALA A 16 13.96 8.87 -7.18
C ALA A 16 13.51 7.77 -6.18
N ILE A 17 14.42 7.25 -5.36
CA ILE A 17 14.12 6.19 -4.38
C ILE A 17 13.16 6.70 -3.30
N ARG A 18 13.34 7.94 -2.85
CA ARG A 18 12.44 8.53 -1.84
C ARG A 18 11.04 8.73 -2.41
N LEU A 19 10.94 9.23 -3.65
CA LEU A 19 9.67 9.46 -4.32
C LEU A 19 8.92 8.15 -4.56
N THR A 20 9.59 7.11 -5.08
CA THR A 20 8.95 5.80 -5.29
C THR A 20 8.52 5.16 -3.98
N HIS A 21 9.30 5.32 -2.91
CA HIS A 21 8.95 4.82 -1.57
C HIS A 21 7.73 5.52 -0.98
N TRP A 22 7.68 6.86 -1.01
CA TRP A 22 6.54 7.62 -0.49
C TRP A 22 5.28 7.39 -1.33
N LEU A 23 5.42 7.26 -2.64
CA LEU A 23 4.32 6.87 -3.52
C LEU A 23 3.76 5.50 -3.13
N ASN A 24 4.63 4.51 -2.90
CA ASN A 24 4.23 3.18 -2.42
C ASN A 24 3.49 3.27 -1.08
N ALA A 25 3.98 4.07 -0.13
CA ALA A 25 3.32 4.24 1.17
C ALA A 25 1.89 4.77 1.02
N VAL A 26 1.68 5.80 0.19
CA VAL A 26 0.34 6.36 -0.08
C VAL A 26 -0.57 5.34 -0.77
N LEU A 27 -0.07 4.65 -1.79
CA LEU A 27 -0.83 3.61 -2.49
C LEU A 27 -1.24 2.46 -1.55
N LEU A 28 -0.31 2.02 -0.71
CA LEU A 28 -0.55 0.95 0.26
C LEU A 28 -1.62 1.36 1.29
N LEU A 29 -1.58 2.60 1.79
CA LEU A 29 -2.61 3.11 2.71
C LEU A 29 -4.00 3.09 2.06
N GLY A 30 -4.12 3.50 0.80
CA GLY A 30 -5.39 3.42 0.07
C GLY A 30 -5.84 1.98 -0.19
N MET A 31 -4.90 1.07 -0.47
CA MET A 31 -5.20 -0.36 -0.61
C MET A 31 -5.67 -0.98 0.70
N ILE A 32 -5.09 -0.60 1.84
CA ILE A 32 -5.54 -1.04 3.17
C ILE A 32 -6.95 -0.51 3.44
N ALA A 33 -7.21 0.78 3.21
CA ALA A 33 -8.53 1.38 3.43
C ALA A 33 -9.63 0.74 2.56
N SER A 34 -9.34 0.46 1.29
CA SER A 34 -10.26 -0.26 0.40
C SER A 34 -10.36 -1.76 0.76
N GLY A 35 -9.28 -2.38 1.22
CA GLY A 35 -9.27 -3.75 1.72
C GLY A 35 -10.14 -3.93 2.96
N ILE A 36 -10.09 -2.99 3.91
CA ILE A 36 -10.98 -2.96 5.09
C ILE A 36 -12.44 -2.87 4.66
N GLN A 37 -12.75 -2.07 3.64
CA GLN A 37 -14.12 -1.98 3.09
C GLN A 37 -14.59 -3.31 2.49
N ILE A 38 -13.73 -3.99 1.72
CA ILE A 38 -14.03 -5.32 1.14
C ILE A 38 -14.22 -6.36 2.25
N PHE A 39 -13.33 -6.37 3.24
CA PHE A 39 -13.40 -7.30 4.37
C PHE A 39 -14.62 -7.05 5.26
N GLY A 40 -15.00 -5.78 5.47
CA GLY A 40 -16.22 -5.43 6.20
C GLY A 40 -17.52 -5.89 5.53
N ALA A 41 -17.49 -6.19 4.22
CA ALA A 41 -18.63 -6.78 3.51
C ALA A 41 -18.71 -8.31 3.65
N TYR A 42 -17.69 -8.96 4.24
CA TYR A 42 -17.62 -10.41 4.39
C TYR A 42 -18.85 -11.03 5.08
N PRO A 43 -19.38 -10.49 6.20
CA PRO A 43 -20.56 -11.05 6.86
C PRO A 43 -21.82 -11.08 5.98
N ALA A 44 -21.90 -10.22 4.96
CA ALA A 44 -23.05 -10.19 4.05
C ALA A 44 -23.18 -11.43 3.15
N PHE A 45 -22.13 -12.26 3.08
CA PHE A 45 -22.14 -13.53 2.34
C PHE A 45 -22.56 -14.74 3.16
N ALA A 46 -22.77 -14.59 4.47
CA ALA A 46 -23.29 -15.67 5.30
C ALA A 46 -24.78 -15.92 5.02
N GLU A 47 -25.28 -17.10 5.40
CA GLU A 47 -26.72 -17.37 5.35
C GLU A 47 -27.48 -16.33 6.18
N ARG A 48 -28.70 -15.97 5.75
CA ARG A 48 -29.46 -14.87 6.36
C ARG A 48 -29.76 -15.20 7.83
N GLY A 49 -29.11 -14.50 8.75
CA GLY A 49 -29.23 -14.71 10.20
C GLY A 49 -28.13 -15.59 10.81
N ALA A 50 -27.19 -16.09 10.01
CA ALA A 50 -25.98 -16.76 10.47
C ALA A 50 -24.75 -15.87 10.27
N MET A 51 -23.68 -16.14 11.02
CA MET A 51 -22.35 -15.62 10.72
C MET A 51 -21.41 -16.78 10.38
N PHE A 52 -20.33 -16.49 9.65
CA PHE A 52 -19.25 -17.47 9.49
C PHE A 52 -18.65 -17.81 10.86
N CYS A 53 -18.57 -19.10 11.17
CA CYS A 53 -17.91 -19.57 12.39
C CYS A 53 -16.46 -19.07 12.40
N CYS A 54 -16.00 -18.62 13.57
CA CYS A 54 -14.65 -18.13 13.81
C CYS A 54 -14.29 -16.80 13.11
N TYR A 55 -15.24 -15.89 12.88
CA TYR A 55 -14.94 -14.53 12.46
C TYR A 55 -14.42 -13.67 13.65
N PRO A 56 -13.16 -13.22 13.63
CA PRO A 56 -12.55 -12.54 14.79
C PRO A 56 -13.06 -11.11 15.01
N PHE A 57 -13.77 -10.52 14.05
CA PHE A 57 -14.31 -9.16 14.13
C PHE A 57 -15.84 -9.15 14.22
N ASP A 58 -16.44 -10.23 14.74
CA ASP A 58 -17.89 -10.30 14.93
C ASP A 58 -18.36 -9.18 15.87
N GLY A 59 -19.43 -8.49 15.48
CA GLY A 59 -19.93 -7.29 16.16
C GLY A 59 -19.06 -6.03 15.99
N PHE A 60 -17.86 -6.10 15.40
CA PHE A 60 -17.02 -4.92 15.16
C PHE A 60 -17.29 -4.30 13.79
N ARG A 61 -17.71 -3.03 13.78
CA ARG A 61 -17.90 -2.27 12.54
C ARG A 61 -16.77 -1.26 12.39
N PHE A 62 -15.98 -1.42 11.33
CA PHE A 62 -14.94 -0.46 10.98
C PHE A 62 -15.55 0.93 10.70
N PRO A 63 -14.99 2.02 11.26
CA PRO A 63 -15.44 3.39 11.00
C PRO A 63 -15.47 3.69 9.50
N GLU A 64 -16.42 4.52 9.05
CA GLU A 64 -16.48 4.92 7.63
C GLU A 64 -15.26 5.71 7.18
N ALA A 65 -14.66 6.50 8.08
CA ALA A 65 -13.47 7.31 7.77
C ALA A 65 -12.24 6.48 7.34
N VAL A 66 -12.17 5.20 7.74
CA VAL A 66 -11.06 4.30 7.36
C VAL A 66 -11.41 3.37 6.20
N ARG A 67 -12.65 3.46 5.69
CA ARG A 67 -13.16 2.61 4.62
C ARG A 67 -13.25 3.41 3.32
N LEU A 68 -12.55 2.95 2.29
CA LEU A 68 -12.58 3.57 0.97
C LEU A 68 -13.52 2.81 0.04
N GLY A 69 -14.49 3.51 -0.57
CA GLY A 69 -15.35 2.97 -1.64
C GLY A 69 -16.84 2.81 -1.31
N GLY A 70 -17.27 3.03 -0.06
CA GLY A 70 -18.69 3.12 0.34
C GLY A 70 -19.47 1.81 0.34
N TRP A 71 -19.45 1.06 -0.75
CA TRP A 71 -20.04 -0.28 -0.91
C TRP A 71 -19.00 -1.32 -1.36
N LEU A 72 -19.39 -2.59 -1.50
CA LEU A 72 -18.47 -3.69 -1.85
C LEU A 72 -17.78 -3.48 -3.21
N ALA A 73 -18.55 -3.33 -4.28
CA ALA A 73 -17.99 -3.10 -5.61
C ALA A 73 -17.15 -1.80 -5.70
N GLY A 74 -17.50 -0.75 -4.94
CA GLY A 74 -16.70 0.48 -4.87
C GLY A 74 -15.36 0.24 -4.17
N GLY A 75 -15.35 -0.54 -3.08
CA GLY A 75 -14.12 -1.00 -2.44
C GLY A 75 -13.22 -1.79 -3.40
N LEU A 76 -13.80 -2.73 -4.17
CA LEU A 76 -13.07 -3.48 -5.19
C LEU A 76 -12.50 -2.56 -6.29
N GLN A 77 -13.29 -1.62 -6.80
CA GLN A 77 -12.83 -0.66 -7.83
C GLN A 77 -11.62 0.13 -7.37
N TRP A 78 -11.68 0.72 -6.17
CA TRP A 78 -10.54 1.46 -5.61
C TRP A 78 -9.33 0.57 -5.35
N HIS A 79 -9.56 -0.66 -4.87
CA HIS A 79 -8.48 -1.59 -4.59
C HIS A 79 -7.72 -1.98 -5.86
N PHE A 80 -8.42 -2.40 -6.91
CA PHE A 80 -7.80 -2.76 -8.19
C PHE A 80 -7.17 -1.57 -8.89
N PHE A 81 -7.81 -0.40 -8.83
CA PHE A 81 -7.24 0.84 -9.36
C PHE A 81 -5.87 1.11 -8.72
N LEU A 82 -5.79 1.16 -7.39
CA LEU A 82 -4.55 1.43 -6.66
C LEU A 82 -3.50 0.31 -6.82
N MET A 83 -3.94 -0.95 -6.84
CA MET A 83 -3.07 -2.12 -7.04
C MET A 83 -2.29 -1.99 -8.36
N TRP A 84 -2.92 -1.60 -9.46
CA TRP A 84 -2.23 -1.46 -10.74
C TRP A 84 -1.16 -0.36 -10.71
N PHE A 85 -1.41 0.77 -10.04
CA PHE A 85 -0.37 1.79 -9.83
C PHE A 85 0.77 1.29 -8.95
N PHE A 86 0.46 0.54 -7.89
CA PHE A 86 1.48 -0.04 -7.01
C PHE A 86 2.37 -1.04 -7.74
N VAL A 87 1.77 -1.95 -8.51
CA VAL A 87 2.47 -2.93 -9.34
C VAL A 87 3.33 -2.22 -10.40
N LEU A 88 2.80 -1.20 -11.06
CA LEU A 88 3.56 -0.43 -12.06
C LEU A 88 4.76 0.28 -11.41
N ASN A 89 4.59 0.91 -10.25
CA ASN A 89 5.69 1.59 -9.55
C ASN A 89 6.76 0.59 -9.10
N ALA A 90 6.37 -0.56 -8.57
CA ALA A 90 7.29 -1.64 -8.21
C ALA A 90 8.05 -2.17 -9.44
N PHE A 91 7.35 -2.36 -10.56
CA PHE A 91 7.96 -2.80 -11.81
C PHE A 91 8.99 -1.78 -12.34
N LEU A 92 8.64 -0.50 -12.39
CA LEU A 92 9.56 0.57 -12.82
C LEU A 92 10.80 0.65 -11.91
N TYR A 93 10.62 0.47 -10.60
CA TYR A 93 11.73 0.44 -9.66
C TYR A 93 12.66 -0.76 -9.90
N VAL A 94 12.10 -1.94 -10.14
CA VAL A 94 12.88 -3.14 -10.46
C VAL A 94 13.66 -2.95 -11.77
N VAL A 95 13.02 -2.41 -12.81
CA VAL A 95 13.68 -2.07 -14.08
C VAL A 95 14.82 -1.08 -13.87
N TYR A 96 14.59 -0.03 -13.06
CA TYR A 96 15.63 0.93 -12.70
C TYR A 96 16.81 0.24 -12.01
N LEU A 97 16.56 -0.62 -11.02
CA LEU A 97 17.60 -1.34 -10.28
C LEU A 97 18.47 -2.22 -11.20
N PHE A 98 17.85 -2.92 -12.15
CA PHE A 98 18.58 -3.74 -13.13
C PHE A 98 19.38 -2.87 -14.11
N ALA A 99 18.82 -1.74 -14.56
CA ALA A 99 19.47 -0.83 -15.50
C ALA A 99 20.61 0.00 -14.87
N SER A 100 20.46 0.41 -13.61
CA SER A 100 21.47 1.18 -12.86
C SER A 100 22.62 0.31 -12.37
N GLY A 101 22.42 -1.01 -12.26
CA GLY A 101 23.44 -1.94 -11.75
C GLY A 101 23.64 -1.85 -10.23
N GLU A 102 22.81 -1.10 -9.52
CA GLU A 102 22.87 -0.89 -8.05
C GLU A 102 22.53 -2.14 -7.22
N TRP A 103 22.20 -3.26 -7.88
CA TRP A 103 22.00 -4.56 -7.22
C TRP A 103 23.32 -5.29 -6.89
N ARG A 104 24.47 -4.71 -7.26
CA ARG A 104 25.83 -5.19 -6.95
C ARG A 104 26.54 -4.21 -6.02
#